data_AF-W7ESH3-F1
#
_entry.id   AF-W7ESH3-F1
#
_cell.length_a   1.000
_cell.length_b   1.000
_cell.length_c   1.000
_cell.angle_alpha   90.00
_cell.angle_beta   90.00
_cell.angle_gamma   90.00
#
_symmetry.space_group_name_H-M   'P 1'
#
loop_
_entity.id
_entity.type
_entity.pdbx_description
1 polymer ?
#
loop_
_entity_poly.entity_id
_entity_poly.type
_entity_poly.pdbx_seq_one_letter_code
_entity_poly.pdbx_strand_id
1 'polypeptide(L)'
;MSTHPIYADYGNEGSREAKIALSALAHTLHMDPLVLKIALSNAFDILHTTGGNPTLALHISFNQLNYYIDGSTLDRIIAAFCDAFAFMLSDKKGEWNIP
;
A
#
# COMPACT_ATOMS: atom_id res chain seq x y z
N MET A 1 34.22 -9.65 -14.34
CA MET A 1 33.15 -8.63 -14.41
C MET A 1 31.99 -9.13 -13.57
N SER A 2 31.93 -8.72 -12.29
CA SER A 2 30.78 -9.01 -11.42
C SER A 2 29.77 -7.88 -11.55
N THR A 3 28.71 -8.10 -12.32
CA THR A 3 27.53 -7.25 -12.29
C THR A 3 26.74 -7.59 -11.03
N HIS A 4 27.13 -6.99 -9.91
CA HIS A 4 26.22 -6.84 -8.78
C HIS A 4 25.01 -6.06 -9.31
N PRO A 5 23.78 -6.56 -9.22
CA PRO A 5 22.63 -5.73 -9.50
C PRO A 5 22.68 -4.58 -8.50
N ILE A 6 22.87 -3.39 -9.03
CA ILE A 6 22.72 -2.14 -8.29
C ILE A 6 21.34 -2.24 -7.67
N TYR A 7 21.28 -2.32 -6.34
CA TYR A 7 20.11 -1.97 -5.57
C TYR A 7 19.75 -0.58 -6.04
N ALA A 8 18.87 -0.49 -7.05
CA ALA A 8 18.38 0.78 -7.51
C ALA A 8 17.83 1.48 -6.28
N ASP A 9 18.21 2.74 -6.17
CA ASP A 9 17.80 3.68 -5.15
C ASP A 9 16.28 3.85 -5.18
N TYR A 10 15.55 2.83 -4.73
CA TYR A 10 14.10 2.78 -4.59
C TYR A 10 13.64 3.56 -3.34
N GLY A 11 14.53 4.38 -2.75
CA GLY A 11 14.32 5.09 -1.51
C GLY A 11 13.69 6.48 -1.67
N ASN A 12 13.61 7.03 -2.88
CA ASN A 12 13.35 8.46 -3.06
C ASN A 12 12.01 8.85 -3.71
N GLU A 13 11.18 7.89 -4.11
CA GLU A 13 9.85 8.19 -4.67
C GLU A 13 8.76 8.12 -3.58
N GLY A 14 7.83 9.08 -3.58
CA GLY A 14 6.71 9.17 -2.65
C GLY A 14 6.95 10.06 -1.42
N SER A 15 5.86 10.60 -0.86
CA SER A 15 5.90 11.44 0.34
C SER A 15 6.32 10.63 1.58
N ARG A 16 6.93 11.30 2.56
CA ARG A 16 7.31 10.68 3.85
C ARG A 16 6.09 10.02 4.51
N GLU A 17 4.95 10.68 4.38
CA GLU A 17 3.66 10.27 4.92
C GLU A 17 3.16 8.99 4.25
N ALA A 18 3.25 8.89 2.91
CA ALA A 18 2.91 7.68 2.20
C ALA A 18 3.80 6.51 2.62
N LYS A 19 5.10 6.74 2.84
CA LYS A 19 6.03 5.71 3.33
C LYS A 19 5.68 5.23 4.75
N ILE A 20 5.35 6.15 5.65
CA ILE A 20 4.90 5.83 7.02
C ILE A 20 3.59 5.05 6.98
N ALA A 21 2.61 5.51 6.20
CA ALA A 21 1.32 4.86 6.07
C ALA A 21 1.48 3.43 5.50
N LEU A 22 2.26 3.26 4.44
CA LEU A 22 2.55 1.94 3.86
C LEU A 22 3.26 1.02 4.86
N SER A 23 4.20 1.55 5.65
CA SER A 23 4.88 0.77 6.69
C SER A 23 3.91 0.32 7.80
N ALA A 24 2.98 1.19 8.22
CA ALA A 24 1.95 0.85 9.19
C ALA A 24 0.96 -0.20 8.64
N LEU A 25 0.60 -0.11 7.36
CA LEU A 25 -0.24 -1.08 6.69
C LEU A 25 0.45 -2.46 6.61
N ALA A 26 1.72 -2.49 6.19
CA ALA A 26 2.51 -3.72 6.15
C ALA A 26 2.60 -4.38 7.54
N HIS A 27 2.83 -3.58 8.58
CA HIS A 27 2.84 -4.06 9.96
C HIS A 27 1.48 -4.61 10.39
N THR A 28 0.37 -3.95 10.05
CA THR A 28 -0.99 -4.40 10.37
C THR A 28 -1.34 -5.72 9.68
N LEU A 29 -0.85 -5.90 8.46
CA LEU A 29 -1.04 -7.13 7.69
C LEU A 29 -0.04 -8.23 8.09
N HIS A 30 0.90 -7.96 9.00
CA HIS A 30 2.01 -8.84 9.36
C HIS A 30 2.84 -9.28 8.14
N MET A 31 3.11 -8.33 7.24
CA MET A 31 3.81 -8.55 5.97
C MET A 31 5.11 -7.76 5.90
N ASP A 32 6.05 -8.26 5.11
CA ASP A 32 7.23 -7.48 4.73
C ASP A 32 6.81 -6.29 3.82
N PRO A 33 7.32 -5.06 4.04
CA PRO A 33 6.99 -3.90 3.22
C PRO A 33 7.26 -4.08 1.71
N LEU A 34 8.29 -4.84 1.34
CA LEU A 34 8.59 -5.16 -0.06
C LEU A 34 7.49 -6.05 -0.66
N VAL A 35 7.02 -7.04 0.10
CA VAL A 35 5.91 -7.91 -0.31
C VAL A 35 4.63 -7.09 -0.50
N LEU A 36 4.32 -6.18 0.43
CA LEU A 36 3.18 -5.28 0.26
C LEU A 36 3.31 -4.42 -1.00
N LYS A 37 4.50 -3.89 -1.31
CA LYS A 37 4.73 -3.11 -2.52
C LYS A 37 4.49 -3.93 -3.80
N ILE A 38 4.98 -5.18 -3.82
CA ILE A 38 4.74 -6.11 -4.94
C ILE A 38 3.23 -6.39 -5.05
N ALA A 39 2.56 -6.64 -3.93
CA ALA A 39 1.13 -6.91 -3.92
C ALA A 39 0.30 -5.74 -4.47
N LEU A 40 0.64 -4.50 -4.09
CA LEU A 40 0.01 -3.29 -4.60
C LEU A 40 0.25 -3.10 -6.10
N SER A 41 1.47 -3.36 -6.59
CA SER A 41 1.77 -3.29 -8.02
C SER A 41 0.95 -4.28 -8.83
N ASN A 42 0.93 -5.55 -8.40
CA ASN A 42 0.15 -6.60 -9.05
C ASN A 42 -1.36 -6.28 -9.02
N ALA A 43 -1.86 -5.75 -7.91
CA ALA A 43 -3.25 -5.33 -7.77
C ALA A 43 -3.61 -4.21 -8.75
N PHE A 44 -2.70 -3.25 -8.95
CA PHE A 44 -2.88 -2.19 -9.94
C PHE A 44 -2.94 -2.75 -11.38
N ASP A 45 -2.06 -3.68 -11.73
CA ASP A 45 -2.02 -4.31 -13.05
C ASP A 45 -3.32 -5.08 -13.37
N ILE A 46 -3.91 -5.74 -12.37
CA ILE A 46 -5.15 -6.51 -12.53
C ILE A 46 -6.41 -5.70 -12.19
N LEU A 47 -6.31 -4.41 -11.89
CA LEU A 47 -7.47 -3.62 -11.48
C LEU A 47 -8.59 -3.64 -12.54
N HIS A 48 -8.22 -3.61 -13.82
CA HIS A 48 -9.21 -3.67 -14.90
C HIS A 48 -9.94 -5.04 -14.97
N THR A 49 -9.28 -6.14 -14.61
CA THR A 49 -9.88 -7.49 -14.66
C THR A 49 -10.88 -7.71 -13.53
N THR A 50 -10.79 -6.91 -12.47
CA THR A 50 -11.69 -6.94 -11.32
C THR A 50 -12.85 -5.95 -11.43
N GLY A 51 -13.08 -5.39 -12.63
CA GLY A 51 -14.12 -4.38 -12.84
C GLY A 51 -13.82 -3.06 -12.12
N GLY A 52 -12.55 -2.79 -11.82
CA GLY A 52 -12.13 -1.59 -11.10
C GLY A 52 -12.29 -1.68 -9.58
N ASN A 53 -12.44 -2.87 -9.01
CA ASN A 53 -12.54 -3.06 -7.55
C ASN A 53 -11.13 -3.22 -6.93
N PRO A 54 -10.60 -2.19 -6.23
CA PRO A 54 -9.24 -2.22 -5.71
C PRO A 54 -9.05 -3.24 -4.58
N THR A 55 -10.05 -3.45 -3.72
CA THR A 55 -9.93 -4.43 -2.64
C THR A 55 -9.93 -5.86 -3.19
N LEU A 56 -10.75 -6.15 -4.20
CA LEU A 56 -10.75 -7.45 -4.87
C LEU A 56 -9.42 -7.70 -5.59
N ALA A 57 -8.89 -6.70 -6.29
CA ALA A 57 -7.59 -6.80 -6.94
C ALA A 57 -6.47 -7.05 -5.94
N LEU A 58 -6.49 -6.36 -4.79
CA LEU A 58 -5.52 -6.56 -3.73
C LEU A 58 -5.65 -7.95 -3.08
N HIS A 59 -6.87 -8.43 -2.88
CA HIS A 59 -7.11 -9.77 -2.35
C HIS A 59 -6.58 -10.87 -3.28
N ILE A 60 -6.84 -10.76 -4.60
CA ILE A 60 -6.31 -11.70 -5.60
C ILE A 60 -4.77 -11.64 -5.61
N SER A 61 -4.20 -10.45 -5.55
CA SER A 61 -2.75 -10.25 -5.51
C SER A 61 -2.11 -10.91 -4.28
N PHE A 62 -2.71 -10.78 -3.10
CA PHE A 62 -2.23 -11.48 -1.90
C PHE A 62 -2.31 -13.00 -2.05
N ASN A 63 -3.42 -13.52 -2.61
CA ASN A 63 -3.56 -14.95 -2.86
C ASN A 63 -2.49 -15.48 -3.83
N GLN A 64 -2.13 -14.73 -4.88
CA GLN A 64 -1.05 -15.07 -5.81
C GLN A 64 0.33 -15.14 -5.12
N LEU A 65 0.52 -14.37 -4.06
CA LEU A 65 1.74 -14.35 -3.25
C LEU A 65 1.71 -15.36 -2.08
N ASN A 66 0.69 -16.25 -2.03
CA ASN A 66 0.44 -17.19 -0.93
C ASN A 66 0.14 -16.54 0.43
N TYR A 67 -0.35 -15.29 0.42
CA TYR A 67 -0.88 -14.63 1.60
C TYR A 67 -2.39 -14.72 1.61
N TYR A 68 -2.90 -15.60 2.47
CA TYR A 68 -4.33 -15.81 2.63
C TYR A 68 -4.87 -14.87 3.71
N ILE A 69 -5.54 -13.81 3.27
CA ILE A 69 -6.28 -12.90 4.16
C ILE A 69 -7.75 -13.05 3.81
N ASP A 70 -8.58 -13.28 4.82
CA ASP A 70 -10.03 -13.28 4.64
C ASP A 70 -10.50 -11.94 4.05
N GLY A 71 -11.36 -11.98 3.03
CA GLY A 71 -11.81 -10.77 2.32
C GLY A 71 -12.46 -9.74 3.24
N SER A 72 -13.25 -10.19 4.23
CA SER A 72 -13.90 -9.27 5.18
C SER A 72 -12.90 -8.63 6.15
N THR A 73 -11.84 -9.35 6.50
CA THR A 73 -10.71 -8.82 7.28
C THR A 73 -9.96 -7.79 6.45
N LEU A 74 -9.68 -8.08 5.18
CA LEU A 74 -8.98 -7.16 4.30
C LEU A 74 -9.78 -5.87 4.09
N ASP A 75 -11.09 -5.96 3.81
CA ASP A 75 -11.95 -4.78 3.67
C ASP A 75 -11.90 -3.87 4.90
N ARG A 76 -11.93 -4.45 6.11
CA ARG A 76 -11.84 -3.69 7.36
C ARG A 76 -10.48 -3.00 7.53
N ILE A 77 -9.39 -3.71 7.21
CA ILE A 77 -8.04 -3.14 7.31
C ILE A 77 -7.86 -2.00 6.31
N ILE A 78 -8.32 -2.18 5.07
CA ILE A 78 -8.22 -1.14 4.04
C ILE A 78 -9.10 0.06 4.37
N ALA A 79 -10.32 -0.14 4.87
CA ALA A 79 -11.18 0.96 5.31
C ALA A 79 -10.52 1.77 6.43
N ALA A 80 -10.03 1.10 7.49
CA ALA A 80 -9.34 1.77 8.60
C ALA A 80 -8.07 2.49 8.14
N PHE A 81 -7.32 1.90 7.21
CA PHE A 81 -6.15 2.53 6.61
C PHE A 81 -6.51 3.80 5.84
N CYS A 82 -7.53 3.74 4.98
CA CYS A 82 -8.00 4.89 4.20
C CYS A 82 -8.48 6.02 5.12
N ASP A 83 -9.21 5.71 6.18
CA ASP A 83 -9.69 6.71 7.15
C ASP A 83 -8.52 7.38 7.87
N ALA A 84 -7.56 6.60 8.36
CA ALA A 84 -6.37 7.13 9.04
C ALA A 84 -5.50 7.97 8.09
N PHE A 85 -5.36 7.53 6.83
CA PHE A 85 -4.60 8.25 5.82
C PHE A 85 -5.27 9.56 5.43
N ALA A 86 -6.59 9.55 5.24
CA ALA A 86 -7.38 10.75 4.97
C ALA A 86 -7.32 11.76 6.13
N PHE A 87 -7.36 11.28 7.38
CA PHE A 87 -7.16 12.12 8.56
C PHE A 87 -5.77 12.78 8.56
N MET A 88 -4.70 12.00 8.34
CA MET A 88 -3.33 12.52 8.28
C MET A 88 -3.14 13.55 7.15
N LEU A 89 -3.79 13.36 6.00
CA LEU A 89 -3.77 14.34 4.90
C LEU A 89 -4.57 15.61 5.23
N SER A 90 -5.66 15.47 5.98
CA SER A 90 -6.54 16.60 6.36
C SER A 90 -5.93 17.48 7.43
N ASP A 91 -5.22 16.89 8.40
CA ASP A 91 -4.52 17.62 9.48
C ASP A 91 -3.49 18.60 8.89
N LYS A 92 -2.81 18.20 7.82
CA LYS A 92 -1.88 19.07 7.07
C LYS A 92 -2.54 20.14 6.20
N LYS A 93 -3.83 19.99 5.88
CA LYS A 93 -4.58 21.00 5.13
C LYS A 93 -4.90 22.23 6.00
N GLY A 94 -4.76 22.11 7.33
CA GLY A 94 -4.89 23.21 8.29
C GLY A 94 -3.65 24.11 8.41
N GLU A 95 -2.46 23.68 7.95
CA GLU A 95 -1.21 24.43 8.11
C GLU A 95 -0.94 25.49 7.01
N TRP A 96 -1.85 25.67 6.04
CA TRP A 96 -1.74 26.69 4.99
C TRP A 96 -2.67 27.91 5.15
N ASN A 97 -3.28 28.10 6.31
CA ASN A 97 -4.00 29.34 6.64
C ASN A 97 -3.34 30.01 7.86
N ILE A 98 -2.22 30.67 7.62
CA ILE A 98 -1.72 31.73 8.48
C ILE A 98 -2.06 33.04 7.75
N PRO A 99 -2.84 33.97 8.34
CA PRO A 99 -3.14 35.27 7.73
C PRO A 99 -1.90 36.15 7.54
#